data_AF-A0A7M3LRH9-F1
#
_entry.id   AF-A0A7M3LRH9-F1
#
_cell.length_a   1.000
_cell.length_b   1.000
_cell.length_c   1.000
_cell.angle_alpha   90.00
_cell.angle_beta   90.00
_cell.angle_gamma   90.00
#
_symmetry.space_group_name_H-M   'P 1'
#
loop_
_entity.id
_entity.type
_entity.pdbx_description
1 polymer ?
#
loop_
_entity_poly.entity_id
_entity_poly.type
_entity_poly.pdbx_seq_one_letter_code
_entity_poly.pdbx_strand_id
1 'polypeptide(L)'
;MSAMTLVVLLAAAAATGVGVAALYTTRDLRRQIVALRAELALSAAARQEAAVPPARSVPAAEIRAAVADALAEERERELAEARAFWAAQEARDVTGSSPAGEASTLLGELAGLADDPALDAQLDARLDAAVDAQPETQLYVPRQADFAGLEPMFGPEVLDPSGEVELEADVVESAELAAARRRHPSHPDFTPAPGVTDHERTVARLAELTEAATPLADVRPGPLGTLDVYVFADGTTMCMTPGHRETAERLAGALREGTSPVLLGSSGVAGAYALTFRCGDENVYVLADRVIASL
;
A
#
# COMPACT_ATOMS: atom_id res chain seq x y z
N MET A 1 54.12 28.99 -53.21
CA MET A 1 53.02 28.05 -52.95
C MET A 1 51.82 28.83 -52.43
N SER A 2 50.62 28.58 -52.94
CA SER A 2 49.44 29.38 -52.58
C SER A 2 48.92 29.02 -51.18
N ALA A 3 48.41 30.00 -50.43
CA ALA A 3 47.78 29.76 -49.13
C ALA A 3 46.69 28.70 -49.19
N MET A 4 45.97 28.64 -50.31
CA MET A 4 44.88 27.69 -50.55
C MET A 4 45.37 26.23 -50.57
N THR A 5 46.53 25.95 -51.20
CA THR A 5 47.11 24.60 -51.18
C THR A 5 47.52 24.16 -49.78
N LEU A 6 47.97 25.09 -48.94
CA LEU A 6 48.39 24.79 -47.57
C LEU A 6 47.17 24.49 -46.68
N VAL A 7 46.06 25.23 -46.85
CA VAL A 7 44.78 24.97 -46.16
C VAL A 7 44.21 23.60 -46.50
N VAL A 8 44.20 23.23 -47.78
CA VAL A 8 43.69 21.90 -48.21
C VAL A 8 44.55 20.78 -47.63
N LEU A 9 45.86 20.95 -47.59
CA LEU A 9 46.79 19.95 -47.05
C LEU A 9 46.63 19.78 -45.53
N LEU A 10 46.44 20.88 -44.80
CA LEU A 10 46.12 20.84 -43.37
C LEU A 10 44.76 20.18 -43.10
N ALA A 11 43.73 20.49 -43.88
CA ALA A 11 42.42 19.88 -43.74
C ALA A 11 42.46 18.36 -44.01
N ALA A 12 43.20 17.93 -45.04
CA ALA A 12 43.41 16.52 -45.34
C ALA A 12 44.17 15.80 -44.20
N ALA A 13 45.21 16.42 -43.65
CA ALA A 13 45.95 15.87 -42.52
C ALA A 13 45.10 15.77 -41.24
N ALA A 14 44.25 16.76 -40.98
CA ALA A 14 43.32 16.72 -39.86
C ALA A 14 42.27 15.61 -40.04
N ALA A 15 41.71 15.46 -41.24
CA ALA A 15 40.72 14.43 -41.54
C ALA A 15 41.30 13.01 -41.40
N THR A 16 42.53 12.77 -41.85
CA THR A 16 43.19 11.47 -41.65
C THR A 16 43.50 11.22 -40.18
N GLY A 17 43.93 12.24 -39.43
CA GLY A 17 44.14 12.14 -37.99
C GLY A 17 42.87 11.74 -37.23
N VAL A 18 41.74 12.38 -37.53
CA VAL A 18 40.43 12.04 -36.93
C VAL A 18 39.99 10.63 -37.33
N GLY A 19 40.16 10.24 -38.60
CA GLY A 19 39.83 8.89 -39.08
C GLY A 19 40.66 7.80 -38.39
N VAL A 20 41.95 8.03 -38.20
CA VAL A 20 42.85 7.12 -37.47
C VAL A 20 42.43 7.01 -36.01
N ALA A 21 42.15 8.14 -35.34
CA ALA A 21 41.68 8.14 -33.96
C ALA A 21 40.37 7.35 -33.79
N ALA A 22 39.40 7.55 -34.70
CA ALA A 22 38.13 6.80 -34.69
C ALA A 22 38.33 5.28 -34.91
N LEU A 23 39.28 4.88 -35.75
CA LEU A 23 39.63 3.47 -35.94
C LEU A 23 40.27 2.87 -34.68
N TYR A 24 41.12 3.62 -33.98
CA TYR A 24 41.73 3.16 -32.73
C TYR A 24 40.67 3.02 -31.62
N THR A 25 39.76 3.99 -31.46
CA THR A 25 38.71 3.93 -30.43
C THR A 25 37.73 2.78 -30.70
N THR A 26 37.30 2.58 -31.95
CA THR A 26 36.42 1.44 -32.31
C THR A 26 37.11 0.09 -32.10
N ARG A 27 38.41 -0.02 -32.40
CA ARG A 27 39.18 -1.23 -32.15
C ARG A 27 39.36 -1.49 -30.66
N ASP A 28 39.56 -0.46 -29.85
CA ASP A 28 39.69 -0.58 -28.41
C ASP A 28 38.34 -0.96 -27.76
N LEU A 29 37.26 -0.29 -28.13
CA LEU A 29 35.89 -0.67 -27.71
C LEU A 29 35.57 -2.12 -28.06
N ARG A 30 35.95 -2.59 -29.25
CA ARG A 30 35.77 -3.99 -29.64
C ARG A 30 36.53 -4.94 -28.71
N ARG A 31 37.75 -4.58 -28.28
CA ARG A 31 38.52 -5.37 -27.31
C ARG A 31 37.87 -5.37 -25.94
N GLN A 32 37.41 -4.22 -25.47
CA GLN A 32 36.71 -4.09 -24.18
C GLN A 32 35.41 -4.91 -24.17
N ILE A 33 34.62 -4.88 -25.24
CA ILE A 33 33.39 -5.69 -25.37
C ILE A 33 33.71 -7.19 -25.34
N VAL A 34 34.77 -7.62 -26.02
CA VAL A 34 35.19 -9.04 -26.00
C VAL A 34 35.65 -9.45 -24.60
N ALA A 35 36.43 -8.61 -23.91
CA ALA A 35 36.85 -8.85 -22.54
C ALA A 35 35.65 -8.95 -21.58
N LEU A 36 34.71 -8.00 -21.65
CA LEU A 36 33.51 -7.98 -20.82
C LEU A 36 32.63 -9.22 -21.06
N ARG A 37 32.50 -9.66 -22.32
CA ARG A 37 31.78 -10.91 -22.65
C ARG A 37 32.45 -12.15 -22.04
N ALA A 38 33.78 -12.19 -22.02
CA ALA A 38 34.51 -13.28 -21.38
C ALA A 38 34.32 -13.26 -19.85
N GLU A 39 34.40 -12.09 -19.21
CA GLU A 39 34.15 -11.95 -17.76
C GLU A 39 32.71 -12.33 -17.37
N LEU A 40 31.72 -11.93 -18.18
CA LEU A 40 30.32 -12.32 -17.97
C LEU A 40 30.12 -13.83 -18.13
N ALA A 41 30.77 -14.46 -19.11
CA ALA A 41 30.70 -15.91 -19.30
C ALA A 41 31.32 -16.66 -18.10
N LEU A 42 32.47 -16.20 -17.60
CA LEU A 42 33.09 -16.76 -16.40
C LEU A 42 32.20 -16.57 -15.16
N SER A 43 31.59 -15.38 -15.00
CA SER A 43 30.68 -15.09 -13.90
C SER A 43 29.40 -15.93 -13.96
N ALA A 44 28.88 -16.19 -15.16
CA ALA A 44 27.72 -17.05 -15.36
C ALA A 44 28.03 -18.51 -15.00
N ALA A 45 29.20 -19.02 -15.39
CA ALA A 45 29.67 -20.35 -15.01
C ALA A 45 29.84 -20.46 -13.47
N ALA A 46 30.45 -19.46 -12.84
CA ALA A 46 30.59 -19.42 -11.38
C ALA A 46 29.23 -19.37 -10.65
N ARG A 47 28.22 -18.67 -11.21
CA ARG A 47 26.86 -18.68 -10.67
C ARG A 47 26.14 -20.01 -10.85
N GLN A 48 26.43 -20.75 -11.92
CA GLN A 48 25.91 -22.11 -12.10
C GLN A 48 26.52 -23.09 -11.08
N GLU A 49 27.78 -22.89 -10.71
CA GLU A 49 28.44 -23.67 -9.64
C GLU A 49 27.98 -23.25 -8.24
N ALA A 50 27.63 -21.96 -8.05
CA ALA A 50 26.93 -21.47 -6.86
C ALA A 50 25.43 -21.86 -6.89
N ALA A 51 25.16 -23.15 -7.05
CA ALA A 51 23.83 -23.69 -6.90
C ALA A 51 23.42 -23.57 -5.42
N VAL A 52 22.34 -22.81 -5.16
CA VAL A 52 21.69 -22.81 -3.85
C VAL A 52 21.34 -24.25 -3.50
N PRO A 53 21.72 -24.75 -2.31
CA PRO A 53 21.35 -26.09 -1.89
C PRO A 53 19.85 -26.29 -2.09
N PRO A 54 19.42 -27.42 -2.68
CA PRO A 54 18.00 -27.67 -2.87
C PRO A 54 17.30 -27.54 -1.52
N ALA A 55 16.14 -26.89 -1.51
CA ALA A 55 15.33 -26.77 -0.30
C ALA A 55 15.12 -28.17 0.28
N ARG A 56 15.40 -28.34 1.58
CA ARG A 56 15.11 -29.60 2.27
C ARG A 56 13.63 -29.92 2.09
N SER A 57 13.32 -31.11 1.58
CA SER A 57 11.94 -31.53 1.35
C SER A 57 11.29 -31.85 2.70
N VAL A 58 10.56 -30.88 3.24
CA VAL A 58 9.71 -31.06 4.43
C VAL A 58 8.27 -31.24 3.93
N PRO A 59 7.52 -32.25 4.40
CA PRO A 59 6.11 -32.39 4.05
C PRO A 59 5.35 -31.12 4.38
N ALA A 60 4.55 -30.61 3.45
CA ALA A 60 3.79 -29.37 3.64
C ALA A 60 2.84 -29.44 4.86
N ALA A 61 2.41 -30.65 5.25
CA ALA A 61 1.61 -30.86 6.46
C ALA A 61 2.37 -30.52 7.75
N GLU A 62 3.66 -30.84 7.82
CA GLU A 62 4.52 -30.55 8.98
C GLU A 62 4.75 -29.05 9.12
N ILE A 63 4.98 -28.35 7.99
CA ILE A 63 5.09 -26.89 7.97
C ILE A 63 3.78 -26.24 8.46
N ARG A 64 2.63 -26.70 7.95
CA ARG A 64 1.33 -26.16 8.39
C ARG A 64 1.06 -26.39 9.87
N ALA A 65 1.41 -27.56 10.40
CA ALA A 65 1.28 -27.85 11.82
C ALA A 65 2.17 -26.93 12.66
N ALA A 66 3.45 -26.80 12.32
CA ALA A 66 4.38 -25.93 13.03
C ALA A 66 3.95 -24.45 13.00
N VAL A 67 3.43 -23.97 11.87
CA VAL A 67 2.90 -22.60 11.77
C VAL A 67 1.62 -22.42 12.59
N ALA A 68 0.71 -23.41 12.58
CA ALA A 68 -0.50 -23.37 13.39
C ALA A 68 -0.18 -23.34 14.89
N ASP A 69 0.78 -24.17 15.34
CA ASP A 69 1.23 -24.20 16.73
C ASP A 69 1.86 -22.86 17.14
N ALA A 70 2.72 -22.28 16.30
CA ALA A 70 3.34 -20.98 16.57
C ALA A 70 2.32 -19.84 16.65
N LEU A 71 1.31 -19.82 15.76
CA LEU A 71 0.23 -18.83 15.80
C LEU A 71 -0.68 -19.01 17.01
N ALA A 72 -0.90 -20.24 17.46
CA ALA A 72 -1.68 -20.52 18.67
C ALA A 72 -0.95 -20.00 19.92
N GLU A 73 0.36 -20.22 20.02
CA GLU A 73 1.18 -19.71 21.13
C GLU A 73 1.19 -18.17 21.16
N GLU A 74 1.33 -17.51 20.00
CA GLU A 74 1.28 -16.05 19.91
C GLU A 74 -0.09 -15.50 20.33
N ARG A 75 -1.18 -16.11 19.85
CA ARG A 75 -2.55 -15.72 20.23
C ARG A 75 -2.79 -15.88 21.74
N GLU A 76 -2.26 -16.93 22.36
CA GLU A 76 -2.37 -17.12 23.82
C GLU A 76 -1.63 -16.02 24.58
N ARG A 77 -0.45 -15.60 24.08
CA ARG A 77 0.31 -14.48 24.64
C ARG A 77 -0.46 -13.17 24.55
N GLU A 78 -0.99 -12.84 23.37
CA GLU A 78 -1.83 -11.64 23.17
C GLU A 78 -3.07 -11.64 24.08
N LEU A 79 -3.75 -12.79 24.22
CA LEU A 79 -4.90 -12.94 25.11
C LEU A 79 -4.51 -12.82 26.59
N ALA A 80 -3.31 -13.25 26.98
CA ALA A 80 -2.81 -13.06 28.34
C ALA A 80 -2.50 -11.59 28.64
N GLU A 81 -1.87 -10.88 27.70
CA GLU A 81 -1.62 -9.44 27.81
C GLU A 81 -2.91 -8.63 27.87
N ALA A 82 -3.89 -8.97 27.02
CA ALA A 82 -5.21 -8.34 27.06
C ALA A 82 -5.91 -8.58 28.41
N ARG A 83 -5.89 -9.80 28.94
CA ARG A 83 -6.45 -10.11 30.27
C ARG A 83 -5.74 -9.33 31.38
N ALA A 84 -4.42 -9.21 31.32
CA ALA A 84 -3.65 -8.45 32.30
C ALA A 84 -3.96 -6.95 32.23
N PHE A 85 -4.10 -6.39 31.02
CA PHE A 85 -4.48 -5.01 30.79
C PHE A 85 -5.86 -4.71 31.40
N TRP A 86 -6.86 -5.54 31.10
CA TRP A 86 -8.22 -5.36 31.64
C TRP A 86 -8.27 -5.51 33.16
N ALA A 87 -7.57 -6.49 33.73
CA ALA A 87 -7.48 -6.64 35.18
C ALA A 87 -6.81 -5.43 35.85
N ALA A 88 -5.79 -4.83 35.22
CA ALA A 88 -5.16 -3.61 35.72
C ALA A 88 -6.08 -2.39 35.62
N GLN A 89 -6.93 -2.32 34.58
CA GLN A 89 -7.93 -1.26 34.42
C GLN A 89 -9.02 -1.38 35.49
N GLU A 90 -9.56 -2.58 35.71
CA GLU A 90 -10.56 -2.84 36.76
C GLU A 90 -10.00 -2.49 38.15
N ALA A 91 -8.73 -2.80 38.44
CA ALA A 91 -8.08 -2.39 39.68
C ALA A 91 -7.94 -0.86 39.83
N ARG A 92 -7.72 -0.13 38.72
CA ARG A 92 -7.68 1.35 38.71
C ARG A 92 -9.05 1.98 38.93
N ASP A 93 -10.08 1.38 38.36
CA ASP A 93 -11.47 1.82 38.54
C ASP A 93 -11.93 1.61 40.01
N VAL A 94 -11.56 0.47 40.63
CA VAL A 94 -11.85 0.20 42.05
C VAL A 94 -11.08 1.13 43.00
N THR A 95 -9.86 1.53 42.63
CA THR A 95 -9.03 2.45 43.43
C THR A 95 -9.34 3.94 43.20
N GLY A 96 -10.40 4.25 42.43
CA GLY A 96 -10.98 5.59 42.30
C GLY A 96 -10.08 6.64 41.65
N SER A 97 -9.00 6.24 40.96
CA SER A 97 -8.02 7.17 40.38
C SER A 97 -8.30 7.54 38.91
N SER A 98 -9.53 7.32 38.45
CA SER A 98 -9.99 7.73 37.11
C SER A 98 -10.61 9.13 37.17
N PRO A 99 -10.31 10.05 36.23
CA PRO A 99 -11.00 11.34 36.14
C PRO A 99 -12.51 11.20 35.83
N ALA A 100 -12.96 9.99 35.42
CA ALA A 100 -14.39 9.66 35.31
C ALA A 100 -15.01 9.20 36.65
N GLY A 101 -14.20 8.77 37.62
CA GLY A 101 -14.65 8.40 38.96
C GLY A 101 -15.12 9.59 39.78
N GLU A 102 -14.54 10.78 39.55
CA GLU A 102 -15.00 12.03 40.17
C GLU A 102 -16.45 12.37 39.77
N ALA A 103 -16.88 12.04 38.55
CA ALA A 103 -18.27 12.20 38.13
C ALA A 103 -19.22 11.24 38.85
N SER A 104 -18.76 10.05 39.21
CA SER A 104 -19.56 9.05 39.94
C SER A 104 -19.67 9.40 41.43
N THR A 105 -18.62 9.96 42.03
CA THR A 105 -18.66 10.51 43.39
C THR A 105 -19.56 11.73 43.49
N LEU A 106 -19.56 12.60 42.46
CA LEU A 106 -20.50 13.72 42.36
C LEU A 106 -21.96 13.24 42.19
N LEU A 107 -22.20 12.13 41.48
CA LEU A 107 -23.55 11.55 41.36
C LEU A 107 -24.04 10.94 42.69
N GLY A 108 -23.14 10.36 43.48
CA GLY A 108 -23.42 9.86 44.83
C GLY A 108 -23.67 10.97 45.85
N GLU A 109 -22.98 12.10 45.73
CA GLU A 109 -23.21 13.30 46.55
C GLU A 109 -24.52 14.02 46.16
N LEU A 110 -24.90 13.99 44.88
CA LEU A 110 -26.18 14.52 44.38
C LEU A 110 -27.38 13.70 44.87
N ALA A 111 -27.24 12.39 45.04
CA ALA A 111 -28.29 11.53 45.61
C ALA A 111 -28.59 11.85 47.09
N GLY A 112 -27.67 12.49 47.81
CA GLY A 112 -27.87 12.96 49.19
C GLY A 112 -28.50 14.35 49.32
N LEU A 113 -28.65 15.08 48.21
CA LEU A 113 -29.23 16.44 48.15
C LEU A 113 -30.64 16.47 47.53
N ALA A 114 -31.18 15.31 47.15
CA ALA A 114 -32.48 15.15 46.48
C ALA A 114 -33.72 15.45 47.36
N ASP A 115 -33.53 15.88 48.61
CA ASP A 115 -34.61 16.27 49.52
C ASP A 115 -34.70 17.80 49.75
N ASP A 116 -33.92 18.63 49.05
CA ASP A 116 -34.00 20.10 49.17
C ASP A 116 -34.87 20.74 48.06
N PRO A 117 -36.10 21.18 48.39
CA PRO A 117 -37.03 21.77 47.41
C PRO A 117 -36.56 23.11 46.84
N ALA A 118 -35.48 23.70 47.37
CA ALA A 118 -34.87 24.91 46.80
C ALA A 118 -34.02 24.61 45.54
N LEU A 119 -33.50 23.38 45.41
CA LEU A 119 -32.65 22.98 44.28
C LEU A 119 -33.49 22.68 43.03
N ASP A 120 -34.67 22.07 43.21
CA ASP A 120 -35.62 21.78 42.13
C ASP A 120 -36.05 23.06 41.39
N ALA A 121 -36.32 24.14 42.13
CA ALA A 121 -36.70 25.43 41.54
C ALA A 121 -35.56 26.09 40.76
N GLN A 122 -34.30 25.87 41.14
CA GLN A 122 -33.14 26.35 40.39
C GLN A 122 -32.85 25.51 39.14
N LEU A 123 -33.15 24.21 39.18
CA LEU A 123 -32.96 23.29 38.07
C LEU A 123 -33.96 23.58 36.95
N ASP A 124 -35.24 23.77 37.28
CA ASP A 124 -36.28 24.16 36.31
C ASP A 124 -35.92 25.48 35.61
N ALA A 125 -35.43 26.48 36.36
CA ALA A 125 -35.02 27.76 35.80
C ALA A 125 -33.78 27.64 34.87
N ARG A 126 -32.90 26.67 35.08
CA ARG A 126 -31.75 26.42 34.19
C ARG A 126 -32.12 25.58 32.97
N LEU A 127 -33.10 24.69 33.08
CA LEU A 127 -33.63 23.95 31.93
C LEU A 127 -34.34 24.88 30.95
N ASP A 128 -35.15 25.83 31.45
CA ASP A 128 -35.80 26.82 30.60
C ASP A 128 -34.79 27.72 29.86
N ALA A 129 -33.64 28.03 30.49
CA ALA A 129 -32.57 28.80 29.86
C ALA A 129 -31.73 28.00 28.83
N ALA A 130 -31.77 26.66 28.89
CA ALA A 130 -31.01 25.79 27.99
C ALA A 130 -31.76 25.48 26.67
N VAL A 131 -33.08 25.73 26.63
CA VAL A 131 -33.91 25.47 25.44
C VAL A 131 -33.66 26.48 24.31
N ASP A 132 -33.09 27.66 24.61
CA ASP A 132 -32.79 28.71 23.62
C ASP A 132 -31.36 28.69 23.04
N ALA A 133 -30.52 27.71 23.40
CA ALA A 133 -29.18 27.54 22.82
C ALA A 133 -29.19 26.50 21.68
N GLN A 134 -28.85 26.94 20.47
CA GLN A 134 -28.86 26.13 19.23
C GLN A 134 -27.97 24.86 19.27
N PRO A 135 -28.27 23.85 18.43
CA PRO A 135 -27.76 22.49 18.55
C PRO A 135 -26.49 22.30 17.71
N GLU A 136 -25.33 22.38 18.33
CA GLU A 136 -24.07 22.02 17.66
C GLU A 136 -23.40 20.94 18.51
N THR A 137 -23.26 19.74 17.95
CA THR A 137 -22.52 18.59 18.50
C THR A 137 -23.24 17.75 19.56
N GLN A 138 -24.41 17.21 19.24
CA GLN A 138 -24.85 15.97 19.90
C GLN A 138 -24.00 14.82 19.36
N LEU A 139 -22.96 14.47 20.11
CA LEU A 139 -22.22 13.22 19.97
C LEU A 139 -23.24 12.07 19.95
N TYR A 140 -23.40 11.43 18.79
CA TYR A 140 -24.35 10.34 18.62
C TYR A 140 -23.87 9.13 19.41
N VAL A 141 -24.52 8.86 20.54
CA VAL A 141 -24.37 7.64 21.32
C VAL A 141 -25.60 6.79 21.05
N PRO A 142 -25.46 5.63 20.35
CA PRO A 142 -26.59 4.76 20.07
C PRO A 142 -27.30 4.38 21.36
N ARG A 143 -28.62 4.55 21.40
CA ARG A 143 -29.47 4.09 22.51
C ARG A 143 -29.87 2.65 22.26
N GLN A 144 -30.20 1.91 23.32
CA GLN A 144 -30.70 0.53 23.20
C GLN A 144 -31.89 0.38 22.24
N ALA A 145 -32.70 1.42 22.05
CA ALA A 145 -33.80 1.43 21.10
C ALA A 145 -33.34 1.36 19.62
N ASP A 146 -32.12 1.80 19.32
CA ASP A 146 -31.55 1.80 17.96
C ASP A 146 -31.10 0.39 17.51
N PHE A 147 -31.11 -0.58 18.43
CA PHE A 147 -30.86 -2.00 18.17
C PHE A 147 -32.15 -2.83 18.04
N ALA A 148 -33.34 -2.24 18.20
CA ALA A 148 -34.59 -2.94 17.95
C ALA A 148 -34.72 -3.23 16.44
N GLY A 149 -34.79 -4.50 16.04
CA GLY A 149 -34.75 -4.94 14.65
C GLY A 149 -33.42 -5.52 14.17
N LEU A 150 -32.39 -5.53 15.03
CA LEU A 150 -31.16 -6.31 14.85
C LEU A 150 -31.11 -7.50 15.82
N GLU A 151 -32.27 -8.08 16.17
CA GLU A 151 -32.32 -9.30 16.98
C GLU A 151 -31.43 -10.38 16.32
N PRO A 152 -30.39 -10.87 17.01
CA PRO A 152 -29.69 -12.04 16.57
C PRO A 152 -30.69 -13.19 16.55
N MET A 153 -30.59 -14.01 15.52
CA MET A 153 -31.21 -15.32 15.37
C MET A 153 -30.66 -16.33 16.40
N PHE A 154 -30.51 -15.91 17.66
CA PHE A 154 -30.01 -16.67 18.80
C PHE A 154 -30.98 -16.49 19.96
N GLY A 155 -32.07 -17.28 19.92
CA GLY A 155 -32.96 -17.45 21.06
C GLY A 155 -32.27 -18.19 22.21
N PRO A 156 -32.82 -18.13 23.43
CA PRO A 156 -32.22 -18.69 24.65
C PRO A 156 -32.20 -20.24 24.73
N GLU A 157 -32.31 -20.96 23.61
CA GLU A 157 -32.33 -22.43 23.56
C GLU A 157 -31.02 -23.10 23.11
N VAL A 158 -29.94 -22.35 22.82
CA VAL A 158 -28.66 -22.93 22.32
C VAL A 158 -27.60 -23.12 23.42
N LEU A 159 -28.03 -23.42 24.65
CA LEU A 159 -27.11 -23.81 25.73
C LEU A 159 -27.42 -25.24 26.20
N ASP A 160 -27.15 -26.21 25.33
CA ASP A 160 -26.89 -27.59 25.72
C ASP A 160 -25.36 -27.79 25.70
N PRO A 161 -24.69 -28.14 26.82
CA PRO A 161 -23.23 -28.18 26.89
C PRO A 161 -22.59 -29.42 26.24
N SER A 162 -23.34 -30.22 25.48
CA SER A 162 -22.80 -31.36 24.74
C SER A 162 -23.65 -31.67 23.50
N GLY A 163 -23.32 -31.10 22.36
CA GLY A 163 -23.96 -31.45 21.10
C GLY A 163 -23.48 -30.53 19.99
N GLU A 164 -22.88 -31.13 18.96
CA GLU A 164 -22.39 -30.48 17.76
C GLU A 164 -23.45 -29.52 17.19
N VAL A 165 -23.11 -28.24 17.10
CA VAL A 165 -23.93 -27.28 16.36
C VAL A 165 -23.67 -27.55 14.88
N GLU A 166 -24.41 -28.51 14.33
CA GLU A 166 -24.52 -28.72 12.90
C GLU A 166 -25.33 -27.54 12.34
N LEU A 167 -24.61 -26.47 11.99
CA LEU A 167 -25.13 -25.35 11.22
C LEU A 167 -25.38 -25.82 9.78
N GLU A 168 -26.34 -26.72 9.57
CA GLU A 168 -26.99 -26.86 8.26
C GLU A 168 -27.97 -25.71 8.05
N ALA A 169 -27.41 -24.50 7.97
CA ALA A 169 -28.04 -23.43 7.22
C ALA A 169 -27.59 -23.63 5.78
N ASP A 170 -28.37 -24.40 5.02
CA ASP A 170 -28.27 -24.51 3.56
C ASP A 170 -28.73 -23.16 2.96
N VAL A 171 -27.99 -22.10 3.28
CA VAL A 171 -28.05 -20.81 2.61
C VAL A 171 -27.51 -21.11 1.22
N VAL A 172 -28.40 -21.27 0.24
CA VAL A 172 -28.03 -21.41 -1.17
C VAL A 172 -27.10 -20.25 -1.50
N GLU A 173 -25.81 -20.54 -1.46
CA GLU A 173 -24.78 -19.53 -1.57
C GLU A 173 -24.87 -18.99 -2.99
N SER A 174 -25.16 -17.70 -3.12
CA SER A 174 -25.32 -17.09 -4.45
C SER A 174 -24.10 -17.41 -5.29
N ALA A 175 -24.31 -17.78 -6.57
CA ALA A 175 -23.22 -18.19 -7.47
C ALA A 175 -22.08 -17.17 -7.53
N GLU A 176 -22.40 -15.89 -7.35
CA GLU A 176 -21.44 -14.78 -7.26
C GLU A 176 -20.60 -14.81 -5.97
N LEU A 177 -21.20 -15.15 -4.83
CA LEU A 177 -20.53 -15.27 -3.53
C LEU A 177 -19.63 -16.52 -3.50
N ALA A 178 -20.12 -17.65 -4.02
CA ALA A 178 -19.31 -18.85 -4.23
C ALA A 178 -18.14 -18.59 -5.19
N ALA A 179 -18.36 -17.84 -6.28
CA ALA A 179 -17.30 -17.44 -7.21
C ALA A 179 -16.31 -16.43 -6.59
N ALA A 180 -16.75 -15.57 -5.66
CA ALA A 180 -15.89 -14.66 -4.93
C ALA A 180 -15.01 -15.42 -3.92
N ARG A 181 -15.56 -16.42 -3.20
CA ARG A 181 -14.78 -17.29 -2.31
C ARG A 181 -13.74 -18.10 -3.06
N ARG A 182 -14.06 -18.61 -4.25
CA ARG A 182 -13.09 -19.30 -5.13
C ARG A 182 -11.93 -18.41 -5.61
N ARG A 183 -12.13 -17.08 -5.62
CA ARG A 183 -11.10 -16.09 -5.98
C ARG A 183 -10.24 -15.66 -4.78
N HIS A 184 -10.58 -16.08 -3.57
CA HIS A 184 -9.80 -15.74 -2.39
C HIS A 184 -8.52 -16.59 -2.32
N PRO A 185 -7.34 -16.01 -2.02
CA PRO A 185 -6.07 -16.75 -2.02
C PRO A 185 -6.00 -17.95 -1.08
N SER A 186 -6.87 -18.01 -0.06
CA SER A 186 -6.96 -19.14 0.87
C SER A 186 -7.83 -20.29 0.35
N HIS A 187 -8.48 -20.14 -0.80
CA HIS A 187 -9.33 -21.17 -1.38
C HIS A 187 -8.48 -22.23 -2.09
N PRO A 188 -8.75 -23.54 -1.92
CA PRO A 188 -7.92 -24.61 -2.48
C PRO A 188 -7.84 -24.59 -4.02
N ASP A 189 -8.91 -24.12 -4.68
CA ASP A 189 -8.95 -23.97 -6.15
C ASP A 189 -8.34 -22.65 -6.66
N PHE A 190 -7.79 -21.81 -5.78
CA PHE A 190 -7.13 -20.58 -6.20
C PHE A 190 -5.79 -20.90 -6.88
N THR A 191 -5.76 -20.79 -8.20
CA THR A 191 -4.51 -20.80 -8.97
C THR A 191 -4.09 -19.36 -9.29
N PRO A 192 -2.97 -18.86 -8.78
CA PRO A 192 -2.47 -17.54 -9.14
C PRO A 192 -2.15 -17.52 -10.64
N ALA A 193 -2.78 -16.59 -11.37
CA ALA A 193 -2.45 -16.37 -12.77
C ALA A 193 -1.02 -15.80 -12.87
N PRO A 194 -0.15 -16.32 -13.76
CA PRO A 194 1.20 -15.82 -13.91
C PRO A 194 1.19 -14.39 -14.50
N GLY A 195 1.69 -13.41 -13.74
CA GLY A 195 1.76 -12.00 -14.14
C GLY A 195 2.79 -11.65 -15.22
N VAL A 196 3.28 -12.63 -15.99
CA VAL A 196 4.25 -12.39 -17.08
C VAL A 196 3.61 -11.57 -18.20
N THR A 197 2.32 -11.79 -18.47
CA THR A 197 1.54 -10.99 -19.42
C THR A 197 1.34 -9.54 -18.96
N ASP A 198 1.33 -9.30 -17.65
CA ASP A 198 1.15 -7.95 -17.09
C ASP A 198 2.42 -7.11 -17.24
N HIS A 199 3.60 -7.73 -17.19
CA HIS A 199 4.86 -7.02 -17.39
C HIS A 199 5.01 -6.51 -18.83
N GLU A 200 4.83 -7.39 -19.82
CA GLU A 200 4.91 -7.00 -21.24
C GLU A 200 3.85 -5.95 -21.59
N ARG A 201 2.62 -6.11 -21.08
CA ARG A 201 1.56 -5.11 -21.24
C ARG A 201 1.92 -3.78 -20.61
N THR A 202 2.46 -3.79 -19.40
CA THR A 202 2.90 -2.56 -18.71
C THR A 202 4.01 -1.87 -19.50
N VAL A 203 5.02 -2.61 -19.97
CA VAL A 203 6.12 -2.04 -20.77
C VAL A 203 5.59 -1.43 -22.08
N ALA A 204 4.70 -2.13 -22.79
CA ALA A 204 4.07 -1.61 -24.00
C ALA A 204 3.27 -0.33 -23.69
N ARG A 205 2.49 -0.33 -22.60
CA ARG A 205 1.69 0.84 -22.24
C ARG A 205 2.53 2.05 -21.82
N LEU A 206 3.62 1.84 -21.09
CA LEU A 206 4.55 2.92 -20.73
C LEU A 206 5.26 3.49 -21.97
N ALA A 207 5.58 2.64 -22.96
CA ALA A 207 6.14 3.09 -24.23
C ALA A 207 5.13 3.95 -25.02
N GLU A 208 3.88 3.53 -25.10
CA GLU A 208 2.80 4.29 -25.75
C GLU A 208 2.59 5.66 -25.08
N LEU A 209 2.55 5.71 -23.74
CA LEU A 209 2.44 6.97 -22.99
C LEU A 209 3.62 7.91 -23.26
N THR A 210 4.82 7.35 -23.38
CA THR A 210 6.05 8.11 -23.68
C THR A 210 6.02 8.67 -25.10
N GLU A 211 5.67 7.85 -26.08
CA GLU A 211 5.60 8.24 -27.50
C GLU A 211 4.52 9.31 -27.74
N ALA A 212 3.35 9.13 -27.13
CA ALA A 212 2.26 10.10 -27.21
C ALA A 212 2.50 11.36 -26.37
N ALA A 213 3.50 11.35 -25.49
CA ALA A 213 3.73 12.37 -24.47
C ALA A 213 2.44 12.73 -23.71
N THR A 214 1.67 11.69 -23.33
CA THR A 214 0.36 11.88 -22.70
C THR A 214 0.53 12.61 -21.37
N PRO A 215 -0.21 13.71 -21.13
CA PRO A 215 -0.11 14.47 -19.90
C PRO A 215 -0.71 13.71 -18.72
N LEU A 216 -0.09 13.86 -17.58
CA LEU A 216 -0.60 13.43 -16.29
C LEU A 216 -1.78 14.32 -15.91
N ALA A 217 -2.86 13.70 -15.42
CA ALA A 217 -4.10 14.36 -15.04
C ALA A 217 -4.33 14.35 -13.52
N ASP A 218 -3.90 13.28 -12.84
CA ASP A 218 -4.05 13.14 -11.38
C ASP A 218 -2.93 12.29 -10.79
N VAL A 219 -2.55 12.58 -9.55
CA VAL A 219 -1.57 11.80 -8.77
C VAL A 219 -2.10 11.66 -7.34
N ARG A 220 -2.21 10.41 -6.90
CA ARG A 220 -2.73 10.02 -5.58
C ARG A 220 -1.65 9.23 -4.85
N PRO A 221 -0.85 9.88 -3.99
CA PRO A 221 0.13 9.19 -3.17
C PRO A 221 -0.55 8.24 -2.19
N GLY A 222 0.00 7.03 -2.04
CA GLY A 222 -0.51 6.05 -1.08
C GLY A 222 -0.24 6.44 0.37
N PRO A 223 -1.06 6.01 1.32
CA PRO A 223 -0.71 6.11 2.73
C PRO A 223 0.61 5.37 2.96
N LEU A 224 1.55 6.03 3.65
CA LEU A 224 2.88 5.50 3.96
C LEU A 224 3.74 5.14 2.73
N GLY A 225 3.41 5.64 1.52
CA GLY A 225 4.19 5.35 0.31
C GLY A 225 4.05 3.89 -0.18
N THR A 226 2.95 3.23 0.15
CA THR A 226 2.73 1.81 -0.22
C THR A 226 2.30 1.64 -1.67
N LEU A 227 1.33 2.43 -2.12
CA LEU A 227 0.77 2.38 -3.46
C LEU A 227 0.43 3.77 -3.96
N ASP A 228 1.20 4.28 -4.92
CA ASP A 228 0.83 5.52 -5.58
C ASP A 228 0.06 5.24 -6.87
N VAL A 229 -0.94 6.06 -7.16
CA VAL A 229 -1.78 5.95 -8.36
C VAL A 229 -1.70 7.22 -9.20
N TYR A 230 -1.33 7.06 -10.46
CA TYR A 230 -1.07 8.13 -11.42
C TYR A 230 -2.07 7.96 -12.57
N VAL A 231 -2.84 8.98 -12.87
CA VAL A 231 -3.85 8.95 -13.94
C VAL A 231 -3.39 9.87 -15.06
N PHE A 232 -3.35 9.36 -16.28
CA PHE A 232 -3.03 10.10 -17.49
C PHE A 232 -4.31 10.59 -18.18
N ALA A 233 -4.18 11.63 -18.99
CA ALA A 233 -5.32 12.27 -19.67
C ALA A 233 -6.03 11.35 -20.68
N ASP A 234 -5.37 10.30 -21.16
CA ASP A 234 -5.98 9.29 -22.02
C ASP A 234 -6.80 8.24 -21.25
N GLY A 235 -6.86 8.35 -19.91
CA GLY A 235 -7.53 7.41 -19.02
C GLY A 235 -6.62 6.35 -18.43
N THR A 236 -5.36 6.26 -18.87
CA THR A 236 -4.43 5.25 -18.34
C THR A 236 -4.19 5.47 -16.86
N THR A 237 -4.32 4.41 -16.08
CA THR A 237 -3.96 4.36 -14.67
C THR A 237 -2.65 3.61 -14.50
N MET A 238 -1.69 4.24 -13.84
CA MET A 238 -0.41 3.66 -13.48
C MET A 238 -0.30 3.56 -11.96
N CYS A 239 -0.15 2.34 -11.47
CA CYS A 239 0.00 2.00 -10.06
C CYS A 239 1.46 1.64 -9.76
N MET A 240 2.03 2.19 -8.68
CA MET A 240 3.44 2.04 -8.32
C MET A 240 3.61 1.56 -6.87
N THR A 241 4.48 0.57 -6.65
CA THR A 241 4.76 0.00 -5.32
C THR A 241 6.24 -0.37 -5.17
N PRO A 242 6.91 0.01 -4.07
CA PRO A 242 6.51 1.10 -3.17
C PRO A 242 6.51 2.44 -3.92
N GLY A 243 5.64 3.34 -3.49
CA GLY A 243 5.57 4.71 -3.97
C GLY A 243 6.63 5.61 -3.35
N HIS A 244 7.10 6.63 -4.09
CA HIS A 244 8.02 7.63 -3.56
C HIS A 244 7.26 8.91 -3.22
N ARG A 245 6.89 9.04 -1.94
CA ARG A 245 5.97 10.09 -1.46
C ARG A 245 6.37 11.49 -1.87
N GLU A 246 7.63 11.88 -1.68
CA GLU A 246 8.12 13.23 -2.04
C GLU A 246 7.95 13.51 -3.53
N THR A 247 8.21 12.50 -4.38
CA THR A 247 8.06 12.66 -5.83
C THR A 247 6.59 12.75 -6.23
N ALA A 248 5.75 11.90 -5.65
CA ALA A 248 4.31 11.91 -5.89
C ALA A 248 3.68 13.24 -5.44
N GLU A 249 4.08 13.77 -4.28
CA GLU A 249 3.65 15.08 -3.78
C GLU A 249 4.12 16.23 -4.68
N ARG A 250 5.35 16.16 -5.21
CA ARG A 250 5.87 17.16 -6.16
C ARG A 250 5.09 17.16 -7.48
N LEU A 251 4.82 15.97 -8.05
CA LEU A 251 4.02 15.87 -9.27
C LEU A 251 2.56 16.30 -9.05
N ALA A 252 1.96 15.96 -7.91
CA ALA A 252 0.64 16.46 -7.52
C ALA A 252 0.64 17.99 -7.28
N GLY A 253 1.72 18.54 -6.73
CA GLY A 253 1.94 19.98 -6.61
C GLY A 253 1.95 20.68 -7.96
N ALA A 254 2.75 20.17 -8.89
CA ALA A 254 2.85 20.70 -10.26
C ALA A 254 1.50 20.70 -11.00
N LEU A 255 0.71 19.63 -10.84
CA LEU A 255 -0.65 19.55 -11.40
C LEU A 255 -1.57 20.64 -10.83
N ARG A 256 -1.51 20.89 -9.53
CA ARG A 256 -2.28 21.97 -8.87
C ARG A 256 -1.84 23.37 -9.34
N GLU A 257 -0.58 23.52 -9.70
CA GLU A 257 -0.02 24.76 -10.26
C GLU A 257 -0.30 24.93 -11.76
N GLY A 258 -0.98 23.96 -12.39
CA GLY A 258 -1.33 24.00 -13.81
C GLY A 258 -0.23 23.51 -14.75
N THR A 259 0.86 22.96 -14.21
CA THR A 259 1.86 22.24 -14.99
C THR A 259 1.36 20.83 -15.24
N SER A 260 1.41 20.33 -16.48
CA SER A 260 1.01 18.96 -16.82
C SER A 260 2.25 18.10 -17.09
N PRO A 261 2.72 17.30 -16.11
CA PRO A 261 3.87 16.44 -16.33
C PRO A 261 3.61 15.40 -17.42
N VAL A 262 4.66 15.00 -18.15
CA VAL A 262 4.58 13.93 -19.17
C VAL A 262 5.66 12.90 -18.91
N LEU A 263 5.36 11.62 -19.18
CA LEU A 263 6.37 10.56 -19.10
C LEU A 263 7.33 10.70 -20.29
N LEU A 264 8.61 10.89 -20.01
CA LEU A 264 9.68 10.95 -21.02
C LEU A 264 10.30 9.59 -21.30
N GLY A 265 10.17 8.66 -20.38
CA GLY A 265 10.69 7.32 -20.56
C GLY A 265 10.61 6.49 -19.29
N SER A 266 10.66 5.19 -19.52
CA SER A 266 10.73 4.16 -18.49
C SER A 266 11.86 3.19 -18.82
N SER A 267 12.63 2.79 -17.81
CA SER A 267 13.51 1.62 -17.91
C SER A 267 13.16 0.63 -16.81
N GLY A 268 13.25 -0.67 -17.09
CA GLY A 268 12.92 -1.73 -16.14
C GLY A 268 14.02 -2.78 -16.05
N VAL A 269 14.34 -3.24 -14.84
CA VAL A 269 15.30 -4.33 -14.58
C VAL A 269 14.73 -5.23 -13.49
N ALA A 270 14.54 -6.52 -13.80
CA ALA A 270 14.06 -7.53 -12.86
C ALA A 270 12.76 -7.16 -12.11
N GLY A 271 11.85 -6.44 -12.77
CA GLY A 271 10.56 -6.02 -12.22
C GLY A 271 10.53 -4.61 -11.63
N ALA A 272 11.69 -4.07 -11.23
CA ALA A 272 11.82 -2.68 -10.80
C ALA A 272 11.85 -1.74 -12.00
N TYR A 273 11.39 -0.50 -11.81
CA TYR A 273 11.27 0.53 -12.83
C TYR A 273 11.90 1.85 -12.38
N ALA A 274 12.54 2.52 -13.33
CA ALA A 274 12.93 3.91 -13.26
C ALA A 274 12.12 4.71 -14.29
N LEU A 275 11.32 5.66 -13.83
CA LEU A 275 10.49 6.53 -14.65
C LEU A 275 11.02 7.95 -14.63
N THR A 276 10.99 8.63 -15.78
CA THR A 276 11.38 10.04 -15.89
C THR A 276 10.18 10.84 -16.36
N PHE A 277 9.74 11.79 -15.54
CA PHE A 277 8.70 12.75 -15.90
C PHE A 277 9.34 14.10 -16.21
N ARG A 278 8.88 14.74 -17.28
CA ARG A 278 9.12 16.17 -17.47
C ARG A 278 8.05 16.93 -16.73
N CYS A 279 8.45 17.87 -15.89
CA CYS A 279 7.58 18.73 -15.11
C CYS A 279 8.00 20.19 -15.36
N GLY A 280 7.39 20.85 -16.33
CA GLY A 280 7.85 22.16 -16.81
C GLY A 280 9.26 22.05 -17.42
N ASP A 281 10.19 22.85 -16.91
CA ASP A 281 11.61 22.84 -17.32
C ASP A 281 12.46 21.82 -16.55
N GLU A 282 11.88 21.15 -15.56
CA GLU A 282 12.59 20.20 -14.70
C GLU A 282 12.25 18.75 -15.04
N ASN A 283 13.17 17.85 -14.71
CA ASN A 283 12.94 16.41 -14.78
C ASN A 283 12.80 15.83 -13.38
N VAL A 284 11.78 15.01 -13.21
CA VAL A 284 11.42 14.34 -11.97
C VAL A 284 11.60 12.84 -12.18
N TYR A 285 12.38 12.21 -11.31
CA TYR A 285 12.71 10.79 -11.41
C TYR A 285 11.97 10.00 -10.33
N VAL A 286 11.39 8.87 -10.72
CA VAL A 286 10.68 7.95 -9.81
C VAL A 286 11.31 6.57 -9.92
N LEU A 287 11.57 5.95 -8.77
CA LEU A 287 11.95 4.55 -8.66
C LEU A 287 10.78 3.79 -8.03
N ALA A 288 10.44 2.62 -8.57
CA ALA A 288 9.46 1.72 -7.99
C ALA A 288 9.88 0.27 -8.21
N ASP A 289 9.62 -0.59 -7.23
CA ASP A 289 9.90 -2.03 -7.35
C ASP A 289 8.92 -2.72 -8.29
N ARG A 290 7.74 -2.13 -8.47
CA ARG A 290 6.69 -2.64 -9.35
C ARG A 290 5.86 -1.51 -9.91
N VAL A 291 5.56 -1.61 -11.19
CA VAL A 291 4.63 -0.72 -11.90
C VAL A 291 3.62 -1.59 -12.62
N ILE A 292 2.36 -1.17 -12.58
CA ILE A 292 1.29 -1.73 -13.40
C ILE A 292 0.65 -0.55 -14.12
N ALA A 293 0.61 -0.61 -15.46
CA ALA A 293 -0.05 0.41 -16.28
C ALA A 293 -1.16 -0.24 -17.11
N SER A 294 -2.39 0.26 -16.95
CA SER A 294 -3.55 -0.20 -17.71
C SER A 294 -4.40 0.99 -18.12
N LEU A 295 -4.94 0.92 -19.33
CA LEU A 295 -6.07 1.73 -19.75
C LEU A 295 -7.37 1.13 -19.20
#